data_AF-A0A5C6ASX0-F1
#
_entry.id   AF-A0A5C6ASX0-F1
#
_cell.length_a   1.000
_cell.length_b   1.000
_cell.length_c   1.000
_cell.angle_alpha   90.00
_cell.angle_beta   90.00
_cell.angle_gamma   90.00
#
_symmetry.space_group_name_H-M   'P 1'
#
loop_
_entity.id
_entity.type
_entity.pdbx_description
1 polymer ?
#
loop_
_entity_poly.entity_id
_entity_poly.type
_entity_poly.pdbx_seq_one_letter_code
_entity_poly.pdbx_strand_id
1 'polypeptide(L)'
;MQTATNRKMIVLIQRHLSREADLATSLNELNTRTRELLGRCGLHGPTESEIHALEPLFNNLRTISAEVGESRKRVLAQIRQETGDDTTSLREFIETLPPDDRDRLDESRQNLIKITSASQSEMIQIQASLFYTYDFHRRYLSGILQSDSNGNQYGPTGTSVEPHPGNLYKRTC
;
A
#
# COMPACT_ATOMS: atom_id res chain seq x y z
N MET A 1 20.80 1.60 35.34
CA MET A 1 19.77 0.66 34.83
C MET A 1 19.07 1.17 33.58
N GLN A 2 18.69 2.45 33.49
CA GLN A 2 18.04 3.06 32.31
C GLN A 2 18.76 2.84 30.96
N THR A 3 20.10 2.84 30.94
CA THR A 3 20.88 2.65 29.70
C THR A 3 20.75 1.25 29.10
N ALA A 4 20.61 0.20 29.90
CA ALA A 4 20.45 -1.17 29.42
C ALA A 4 19.04 -1.39 28.84
N THR A 5 18.02 -0.84 29.50
CA THR A 5 16.62 -0.82 29.04
C THR A 5 16.50 -0.08 27.70
N ASN A 6 17.10 1.10 27.59
CA ASN A 6 17.09 1.89 26.35
C ASN A 6 17.74 1.14 25.19
N ARG A 7 18.88 0.48 25.41
CA ARG A 7 19.56 -0.30 24.38
C ARG A 7 18.72 -1.46 23.85
N LYS A 8 17.97 -2.13 24.73
CA LYS A 8 17.03 -3.20 24.34
C LYS A 8 15.87 -2.65 23.51
N MET A 9 15.31 -1.50 23.90
CA MET A 9 14.22 -0.85 23.15
C MET A 9 14.67 -0.40 21.77
N ILE A 10 15.87 0.18 21.66
CA ILE A 10 16.47 0.57 20.38
C ILE A 10 16.53 -0.64 19.43
N VAL A 11 17.05 -1.78 19.89
CA VAL A 11 17.14 -3.00 19.06
C VAL A 11 15.74 -3.48 18.61
N LEU A 12 14.74 -3.41 19.48
CA LEU A 12 13.37 -3.79 19.11
C LEU A 12 12.77 -2.87 18.06
N ILE A 13 12.97 -1.56 18.20
CA ILE A 13 12.53 -0.57 17.22
C ILE A 13 13.23 -0.81 15.89
N GLN A 14 14.54 -1.04 15.88
CA GLN A 14 15.28 -1.35 14.65
C GLN A 14 14.75 -2.58 13.94
N ARG A 15 14.48 -3.66 14.68
CA ARG A 15 13.87 -4.87 14.12
C ARG A 15 12.49 -4.59 13.54
N HIS A 16 11.69 -3.75 14.18
CA HIS A 16 10.39 -3.36 13.66
C HIS A 16 10.51 -2.52 12.39
N LEU A 17 11.40 -1.53 12.37
CA LEU A 17 11.67 -0.71 11.17
C LEU A 17 12.19 -1.57 10.01
N SER A 18 13.01 -2.58 10.28
CA SER A 18 13.44 -3.55 9.26
C SER A 18 12.25 -4.31 8.65
N ARG A 19 11.28 -4.76 9.47
CA ARG A 19 10.06 -5.43 8.96
C ARG A 19 9.18 -4.49 8.15
N GLU A 20 9.10 -3.21 8.54
CA GLU A 20 8.43 -2.19 7.72
C GLU A 20 9.15 -2.01 6.37
N ALA A 21 10.48 -2.12 6.34
CA ALA A 21 11.27 -2.05 5.10
C ALA A 21 10.97 -3.25 4.19
N ASP A 22 10.87 -4.45 4.77
CA ASP A 22 10.54 -5.67 4.04
C ASP A 22 9.12 -5.57 3.42
N LEU A 23 8.18 -4.98 4.16
CA LEU A 23 6.83 -4.69 3.66
C LEU A 23 6.84 -3.71 2.49
N ALA A 24 7.56 -2.60 2.64
CA ALA A 24 7.67 -1.59 1.59
C ALA A 24 8.37 -2.14 0.33
N THR A 25 9.37 -2.99 0.50
CA THR A 25 10.07 -3.69 -0.59
C THR A 25 9.13 -4.66 -1.31
N SER A 26 8.37 -5.45 -0.56
CA SER A 26 7.38 -6.39 -1.11
C SER A 26 6.28 -5.66 -1.89
N LEU A 27 5.85 -4.49 -1.41
CA LEU A 27 4.89 -3.64 -2.13
C LEU A 27 5.48 -3.13 -3.46
N ASN A 28 6.73 -2.68 -3.43
CA ASN A 28 7.42 -2.22 -4.64
C ASN A 28 7.59 -3.35 -5.66
N GLU A 29 7.93 -4.56 -5.21
CA GLU A 29 8.02 -5.74 -6.08
C GLU A 29 6.68 -6.05 -6.74
N LEU A 30 5.59 -6.08 -5.96
CA LEU A 30 4.24 -6.31 -6.49
C LEU A 30 3.87 -5.27 -7.54
N ASN A 31 4.14 -4.00 -7.27
CA ASN A 31 3.88 -2.91 -8.21
C ASN A 31 4.70 -3.06 -9.51
N THR A 32 5.99 -3.38 -9.39
CA THR A 32 6.89 -3.59 -10.52
C THR A 32 6.38 -4.73 -11.40
N ARG A 33 6.04 -5.87 -10.79
CA ARG A 33 5.49 -7.04 -11.51
C ARG A 33 4.15 -6.75 -12.17
N THR A 34 3.30 -5.99 -11.50
CA THR A 34 2.01 -5.54 -12.07
C THR A 34 2.24 -4.66 -13.29
N ARG A 35 3.16 -3.70 -13.20
CA ARG A 35 3.50 -2.82 -14.33
C ARG A 35 4.09 -3.61 -15.51
N GLU A 36 5.03 -4.52 -15.25
CA GLU A 36 5.62 -5.40 -16.26
C GLU A 36 4.54 -6.22 -16.97
N LEU A 37 3.62 -6.80 -16.20
CA LEU A 37 2.52 -7.58 -16.72
C LEU A 37 1.62 -6.74 -17.63
N LEU A 38 1.17 -5.58 -17.16
CA LEU A 38 0.32 -4.68 -17.95
C LEU A 38 1.03 -4.19 -19.22
N GLY A 39 2.34 -3.91 -19.13
CA GLY A 39 3.16 -3.50 -20.27
C GLY A 39 3.29 -4.60 -21.34
N ARG A 40 3.44 -5.87 -20.92
CA ARG A 40 3.56 -7.02 -21.83
C ARG A 40 2.26 -7.38 -22.52
N CYS A 41 1.13 -7.32 -21.81
CA CYS A 41 -0.14 -7.80 -22.33
C CYS A 41 -0.82 -6.82 -23.31
N GLY A 42 -0.43 -5.54 -23.29
CA GLY A 42 -0.92 -4.53 -24.22
C GLY A 42 -2.45 -4.44 -24.23
N LEU A 43 -3.05 -4.45 -25.43
CA LEU A 43 -4.50 -4.30 -25.63
C LEU A 43 -5.32 -5.53 -25.22
N HIS A 44 -4.69 -6.70 -25.09
CA HIS A 44 -5.40 -7.94 -24.73
C HIS A 44 -5.62 -8.07 -23.23
N GLY A 45 -4.88 -7.31 -22.42
CA GLY A 45 -4.89 -7.43 -20.97
C GLY A 45 -4.29 -8.75 -20.48
N PRO A 46 -3.98 -8.85 -19.18
CA PRO A 46 -3.41 -10.06 -18.59
C PRO A 46 -4.40 -11.22 -18.60
N THR A 47 -3.90 -12.44 -18.84
CA THR A 47 -4.71 -13.64 -18.70
C THR A 47 -4.97 -13.96 -17.23
N GLU A 48 -6.00 -14.76 -16.96
CA GLU A 48 -6.30 -15.24 -15.60
C GLU A 48 -5.10 -15.95 -14.96
N SER A 49 -4.37 -16.77 -15.73
CA SER A 49 -3.16 -17.44 -15.26
C SER A 49 -2.03 -16.47 -14.91
N GLU A 50 -1.88 -15.36 -15.64
CA GLU A 50 -0.89 -14.33 -15.33
C GLU A 50 -1.25 -13.52 -14.08
N ILE A 51 -2.54 -13.26 -13.87
CA ILE A 51 -3.04 -12.63 -12.63
C ILE A 51 -2.81 -13.57 -11.44
N HIS A 52 -3.12 -14.86 -11.57
CA HIS A 52 -2.84 -15.87 -10.53
C HIS A 52 -1.35 -15.96 -10.19
N ALA A 53 -0.45 -15.71 -11.15
CA ALA A 53 0.98 -15.67 -10.88
C ALA A 53 1.39 -14.54 -9.90
N LEU A 54 0.55 -13.52 -9.70
CA LEU A 54 0.76 -12.45 -8.71
C LEU A 54 0.24 -12.82 -7.31
N GLU A 55 -0.63 -13.84 -7.16
CA GLU A 55 -1.20 -14.22 -5.86
C GLU A 55 -0.15 -14.54 -4.77
N PRO A 56 0.98 -15.21 -5.06
CA PRO A 56 2.03 -15.42 -4.07
C PRO A 56 2.55 -14.11 -3.47
N LEU A 57 2.70 -13.06 -4.29
CA LEU A 57 3.16 -11.74 -3.85
C LEU A 57 2.10 -11.05 -2.99
N PHE A 58 0.82 -11.12 -3.39
CA PHE A 58 -0.28 -10.62 -2.56
C PHE A 58 -0.37 -11.31 -1.21
N ASN A 59 -0.25 -12.64 -1.19
CA ASN A 59 -0.28 -13.43 0.03
C ASN A 59 0.91 -13.11 0.94
N ASN A 60 2.11 -12.97 0.38
CA ASN A 60 3.30 -12.56 1.12
C ASN A 60 3.10 -11.16 1.73
N LEU A 61 2.66 -10.19 0.94
CA LEU A 61 2.40 -8.82 1.40
C LEU A 61 1.37 -8.78 2.52
N ARG A 62 0.29 -9.58 2.41
CA ARG A 62 -0.74 -9.69 3.45
C ARG A 62 -0.17 -10.25 4.75
N THR A 63 0.66 -11.30 4.67
CA THR A 63 1.31 -11.91 5.83
C THR A 63 2.25 -10.91 6.51
N ILE A 64 3.16 -10.28 5.76
CA ILE A 64 4.11 -9.30 6.31
C ILE A 64 3.36 -8.11 6.91
N SER A 65 2.30 -7.62 6.28
CA SER A 65 1.47 -6.52 6.80
C SER A 65 0.87 -6.86 8.17
N ALA A 66 0.32 -8.07 8.33
CA ALA A 66 -0.19 -8.54 9.61
C ALA A 66 0.92 -8.64 10.67
N GLU A 67 2.09 -9.18 10.29
CA GLU A 67 3.24 -9.29 11.18
C GLU A 67 3.79 -7.92 11.63
N VAL A 68 3.82 -6.94 10.73
CA VAL A 68 4.21 -5.55 11.02
C VAL A 68 3.22 -4.92 12.00
N GLY A 69 1.91 -5.09 11.77
CA GLY A 69 0.87 -4.59 12.66
C GLY A 69 1.00 -5.17 14.08
N GLU A 70 1.18 -6.48 14.20
CA GLU A 70 1.40 -7.15 15.49
C GLU A 70 2.76 -6.82 16.11
N SER A 71 3.80 -6.61 15.29
CA SER A 71 5.09 -6.14 15.77
C SER A 71 4.98 -4.75 16.38
N ARG A 72 4.25 -3.81 15.75
CA ARG A 72 4.07 -2.45 16.24
C ARG A 72 3.37 -2.45 17.60
N LYS A 73 2.25 -3.19 17.73
CA LYS A 73 1.52 -3.33 18.99
C LYS A 73 2.42 -3.86 20.11
N ARG A 74 3.20 -4.91 19.83
CA ARG A 74 4.13 -5.51 20.81
C ARG A 74 5.22 -4.53 21.25
N VAL A 75 5.82 -3.79 20.31
CA VAL A 75 6.87 -2.82 20.65
C VAL A 75 6.31 -1.69 21.51
N LEU A 76 5.16 -1.12 21.15
CA LEU A 76 4.52 -0.07 21.95
C LEU A 76 4.14 -0.55 23.36
N ALA A 77 3.57 -1.76 23.47
CA ALA A 77 3.25 -2.35 24.77
C ALA A 77 4.51 -2.55 25.63
N GLN A 78 5.62 -2.96 25.01
CA GLN A 78 6.88 -3.18 25.70
C GLN A 78 7.55 -1.87 26.12
N ILE A 79 7.49 -0.82 25.29
CA ILE A 79 7.93 0.53 25.68
C ILE A 79 7.16 0.97 26.93
N ARG A 80 5.82 0.90 26.88
CA ARG A 80 4.96 1.26 28.01
C ARG A 80 5.29 0.47 29.28
N GLN A 81 5.55 -0.83 29.15
CA GLN A 81 5.90 -1.69 30.29
C GLN A 81 7.28 -1.34 30.89
N GLU A 82 8.27 -1.04 30.06
CA GLU A 82 9.66 -0.86 30.50
C GLU A 82 9.98 0.59 30.91
N THR A 83 9.31 1.60 30.34
CA THR A 83 9.54 3.01 30.70
C THR A 83 8.41 3.64 31.51
N GLY A 84 7.20 3.06 31.49
CA GLY A 84 6.01 3.66 32.08
C GLY A 84 5.40 4.78 31.23
N ASP A 85 6.03 5.13 30.10
CA ASP A 85 5.49 6.14 29.18
C ASP A 85 4.32 5.57 28.37
N ASP A 86 3.20 6.29 28.35
CA ASP A 86 2.05 5.96 27.52
C ASP A 86 2.19 6.60 26.12
N THR A 87 3.33 6.39 25.47
CA THR A 87 3.55 6.87 24.11
C THR A 87 2.58 6.21 23.15
N THR A 88 1.93 7.01 22.31
CA THR A 88 0.97 6.56 21.32
C THR A 88 1.64 6.17 20.01
N SER A 89 2.88 6.62 19.79
CA SER A 89 3.65 6.34 18.59
C SER A 89 5.13 6.04 18.86
N LEU A 90 5.76 5.28 17.96
CA LEU A 90 7.20 5.00 18.03
C LEU A 90 8.05 6.27 17.83
N ARG A 91 7.49 7.27 17.14
CA ARG A 91 8.16 8.56 16.93
C ARG A 91 8.36 9.28 18.27
N GLU A 92 7.31 9.38 19.06
CA GLU A 92 7.35 10.03 20.37
C GLU A 92 8.43 9.40 21.25
N PHE A 93 8.51 8.07 21.28
CA PHE A 93 9.56 7.38 22.02
C PHE A 93 10.96 7.63 21.44
N ILE A 94 11.13 7.63 20.12
CA ILE A 94 12.42 7.90 19.49
C ILE A 94 12.92 9.30 19.86
N GLU A 95 12.03 10.29 19.96
CA GLU A 95 12.36 11.67 20.33
C GLU A 95 12.90 11.79 21.77
N THR A 96 12.63 10.83 22.66
CA THR A 96 13.17 10.82 24.04
C THR A 96 14.54 10.15 24.17
N LEU A 97 15.05 9.52 23.10
CA LEU A 97 16.34 8.85 23.10
C LEU A 97 17.52 9.84 23.02
N PRO A 98 18.74 9.41 23.41
CA PRO A 98 19.96 10.18 23.19
C PRO A 98 20.14 10.56 21.70
N PRO A 99 20.76 11.72 21.39
CA PRO A 99 20.82 12.25 20.03
C PRO A 99 21.31 11.25 18.98
N ASP A 100 22.40 10.54 19.24
CA ASP A 100 22.99 9.59 18.28
C ASP A 100 22.02 8.45 17.90
N ASP A 101 21.29 7.91 18.87
CA ASP A 101 20.32 6.84 18.64
C ASP A 101 19.03 7.37 18.02
N ARG A 102 18.57 8.55 18.45
CA ARG A 102 17.41 9.22 17.87
C ARG A 102 17.63 9.50 16.39
N ASP A 103 18.75 10.13 16.04
CA ASP A 103 19.01 10.58 14.68
C ASP A 103 19.17 9.37 13.73
N ARG A 104 19.82 8.30 14.18
CA ARG A 104 19.93 7.04 13.42
C ARG A 104 18.57 6.35 13.18
N LEU A 105 17.71 6.30 14.20
CA LEU A 105 16.38 5.69 14.07
C LEU A 105 15.46 6.57 13.23
N ASP A 106 15.55 7.90 13.35
CA ASP A 106 14.77 8.80 12.54
C ASP A 106 15.19 8.75 11.07
N GLU A 107 16.50 8.69 10.77
CA GLU A 107 16.98 8.46 9.40
C GLU A 107 16.37 7.20 8.78
N SER A 108 16.35 6.10 9.53
CA SER A 108 15.74 4.84 9.11
C SER A 108 14.24 5.02 8.82
N ARG A 109 13.52 5.77 9.66
CA ARG A 109 12.09 6.09 9.46
C ARG A 109 11.86 6.98 8.25
N GLN A 110 12.68 8.00 8.05
CA GLN A 110 12.58 8.88 6.88
C GLN A 110 12.82 8.11 5.59
N ASN A 111 13.78 7.18 5.58
CA ASN A 111 14.00 6.32 4.43
C ASN A 111 12.78 5.42 4.13
N LEU A 112 12.18 4.82 5.16
CA LEU A 112 10.94 4.05 5.03
C LEU A 112 9.78 4.86 4.46
N ILE A 113 9.60 6.09 4.95
CA ILE A 113 8.56 7.00 4.45
C ILE A 113 8.78 7.30 2.96
N LYS A 114 10.03 7.57 2.56
CA LYS A 114 10.37 7.81 1.14
C LYS A 114 10.04 6.60 0.26
N ILE A 115 10.46 5.40 0.66
CA ILE A 115 10.20 4.17 -0.11
C ILE A 115 8.70 3.92 -0.19
N THR A 116 7.98 4.02 0.92
CA THR A 116 6.53 3.78 0.97
C THR A 116 5.76 4.79 0.11
N SER A 117 6.16 6.07 0.16
CA SER A 117 5.57 7.14 -0.65
C SER A 117 5.80 6.92 -2.15
N ALA A 118 7.00 6.47 -2.54
CA ALA A 118 7.31 6.09 -3.91
C ALA A 118 6.44 4.91 -4.37
N SER A 119 6.36 3.83 -3.58
CA SER A 119 5.52 2.66 -3.86
C SER A 119 4.04 3.03 -3.97
N GLN A 120 3.54 3.94 -3.12
CA GLN A 120 2.16 4.40 -3.19
C GLN A 120 1.91 5.22 -4.47
N SER A 121 2.83 6.10 -4.83
CA SER A 121 2.73 6.90 -6.05
C SER A 121 2.69 6.01 -7.30
N GLU A 122 3.52 4.96 -7.31
CA GLU A 122 3.55 3.96 -8.36
C GLU A 122 2.23 3.18 -8.47
N MET A 123 1.68 2.72 -7.34
CA MET A 123 0.37 2.04 -7.32
C MET A 123 -0.72 2.95 -7.89
N ILE A 124 -0.73 4.24 -7.53
CA ILE A 124 -1.69 5.22 -8.06
C ILE A 124 -1.55 5.37 -9.57
N GLN A 125 -0.32 5.42 -10.10
CA GLN A 125 -0.08 5.50 -11.54
C GLN A 125 -0.60 4.26 -12.28
N ILE A 126 -0.39 3.07 -11.72
CA ILE A 126 -0.91 1.81 -12.27
C ILE A 126 -2.44 1.85 -12.32
N GLN A 127 -3.09 2.23 -11.21
CA GLN A 127 -4.55 2.35 -11.13
C GLN A 127 -5.11 3.37 -12.12
N ALA A 128 -4.48 4.54 -12.23
CA ALA A 128 -4.87 5.57 -13.19
C ALA A 128 -4.78 5.05 -14.64
N SER A 129 -3.69 4.36 -14.97
CA SER A 129 -3.49 3.79 -16.30
C SER A 129 -4.58 2.77 -16.63
N LEU A 130 -4.87 1.84 -15.72
CA LEU A 130 -5.96 0.86 -15.87
C LEU A 130 -7.32 1.54 -16.07
N PHE A 131 -7.62 2.57 -15.27
CA PHE A 131 -8.86 3.31 -15.36
C PHE A 131 -9.02 4.02 -16.72
N TYR A 132 -7.99 4.74 -17.17
CA TYR A 132 -8.04 5.45 -18.45
C TYR A 132 -8.14 4.51 -19.64
N THR A 133 -7.40 3.40 -19.62
CA THR A 133 -7.49 2.37 -20.66
C THR A 133 -8.90 1.78 -20.72
N TYR A 134 -9.48 1.44 -19.56
CA TYR A 134 -10.86 0.93 -19.49
C TYR A 134 -11.88 1.95 -20.01
N ASP A 135 -11.85 3.20 -19.55
CA ASP A 135 -12.83 4.22 -19.98
C ASP A 135 -12.69 4.55 -21.47
N PHE A 136 -11.46 4.60 -22.00
CA PHE A 136 -11.23 4.75 -23.43
C PHE A 136 -11.87 3.61 -24.23
N HIS A 137 -11.59 2.35 -23.87
CA HIS A 137 -12.16 1.21 -24.57
C HIS A 137 -13.69 1.18 -24.50
N ARG A 138 -14.26 1.50 -23.33
CA ARG A 138 -15.71 1.60 -23.15
C ARG A 138 -16.32 2.63 -24.09
N ARG A 139 -15.80 3.87 -24.12
CA ARG A 139 -16.31 4.94 -25.01
C ARG A 139 -16.12 4.61 -26.48
N TYR A 140 -14.97 4.04 -26.84
CA TYR A 140 -14.66 3.62 -28.20
C TYR A 140 -15.65 2.57 -28.70
N LEU A 141 -15.92 1.54 -27.89
CA LEU A 141 -16.91 0.51 -28.22
C LEU A 141 -18.33 1.08 -28.29
N SER A 142 -18.73 1.97 -27.37
CA SER A 142 -20.04 2.64 -27.44
C SER A 142 -20.20 3.48 -28.71
N GLY A 143 -19.13 4.18 -29.14
CA GLY A 143 -19.13 4.97 -30.37
C GLY A 143 -19.20 4.12 -31.64
N ILE A 144 -18.50 2.97 -31.67
CA ILE A 144 -18.57 2.02 -32.79
C ILE A 144 -19.95 1.35 -32.88
N LEU A 145 -20.49 0.94 -31.73
CA LEU A 145 -21.76 0.24 -31.66
C LEU A 145 -22.98 1.18 -31.79
N GLN A 146 -22.76 2.48 -32.04
CA GLN A 146 -23.80 3.51 -32.12
C GLN A 146 -24.78 3.45 -30.94
N SER A 147 -24.27 3.08 -29.76
CA SER A 147 -25.02 3.11 -28.52
C SER A 147 -24.97 4.56 -28.05
N ASP A 148 -25.99 5.36 -28.40
CA ASP A 148 -26.06 6.75 -27.97
C ASP A 148 -25.81 6.84 -26.46
N SER A 149 -24.77 7.59 -26.10
CA SER A 149 -24.29 7.79 -24.73
C SER A 149 -25.24 8.63 -23.86
N ASN A 150 -26.46 8.86 -24.32
CA ASN A 150 -27.52 9.40 -23.50
C ASN A 150 -27.98 8.24 -22.63
N GLY A 151 -27.84 8.35 -21.30
CA GLY A 151 -28.11 7.33 -20.27
C GLY A 151 -29.54 6.77 -20.19
N ASN A 152 -30.17 6.52 -21.33
CA ASN A 152 -31.51 6.00 -21.57
C ASN A 152 -31.46 4.72 -22.43
N GLN A 153 -30.42 3.89 -22.32
CA GLN A 153 -30.47 2.55 -22.89
C GLN A 153 -30.61 1.49 -21.79
N TYR A 154 -31.72 0.78 -21.90
CA TYR A 154 -32.09 -0.37 -21.10
C TYR A 154 -31.46 -1.64 -21.67
N GLY A 155 -31.03 -2.56 -20.80
CA GLY A 155 -30.64 -3.91 -21.20
C GLY A 155 -31.79 -4.72 -21.80
N PRO A 156 -31.56 -5.97 -22.24
CA PRO A 156 -32.56 -6.82 -22.90
C PRO A 156 -33.81 -7.13 -22.05
N THR A 157 -33.78 -6.82 -20.76
CA THR A 157 -34.89 -6.92 -19.79
C THR A 157 -35.52 -5.58 -19.40
N GLY A 158 -35.09 -4.45 -19.96
CA GLY A 158 -35.63 -3.15 -19.57
C GLY A 158 -34.96 -2.50 -18.34
N THR A 159 -33.71 -2.83 -18.00
CA THR A 159 -33.00 -2.27 -16.83
C THR A 159 -31.79 -1.42 -17.22
N SER A 160 -31.65 -0.23 -16.61
CA SER A 160 -30.55 0.72 -16.87
C SER A 160 -29.20 0.14 -16.44
N VAL A 161 -28.20 0.25 -17.32
CA VAL A 161 -26.81 -0.14 -17.03
C VAL A 161 -26.03 1.10 -16.60
N GLU A 162 -26.39 1.67 -15.45
CA GLU A 162 -25.47 2.63 -14.81
C GLU A 162 -24.37 1.84 -14.10
N PRO A 163 -23.08 2.00 -14.47
CA PRO A 163 -22.02 1.59 -13.58
C PRO A 163 -22.09 2.52 -12.36
N HIS A 164 -22.39 1.97 -11.18
CA HIS A 164 -22.17 2.69 -9.94
C HIS A 164 -20.72 3.17 -9.95
N PRO A 165 -20.46 4.49 -9.78
CA PRO A 165 -19.10 4.95 -9.59
C PRO A 165 -18.59 4.31 -8.31
N GLY A 166 -17.77 3.28 -8.44
CA GLY A 166 -16.96 2.77 -7.33
C GLY A 166 -16.21 3.98 -6.78
N ASN A 167 -16.50 4.33 -5.52
CA ASN A 167 -16.08 5.55 -4.82
C ASN A 167 -14.66 5.99 -5.19
N LEU A 168 -14.51 6.84 -6.20
CA LEU A 168 -13.22 7.44 -6.57
C LEU A 168 -12.87 8.64 -5.68
N TYR A 169 -13.82 9.16 -4.88
CA TYR A 169 -13.55 10.15 -3.84
C TYR A 169 -14.59 10.05 -2.72
N LYS A 170 -14.21 9.46 -1.58
CA LYS A 170 -14.53 10.08 -0.30
C LYS A 170 -13.23 10.66 0.24
N ARG A 171 -13.02 11.94 -0.04
CA ARG A 171 -12.09 12.77 0.72
C ARG A 171 -12.49 12.65 2.18
N THR A 172 -11.67 11.98 2.98
CA THR A 172 -11.62 12.25 4.42
C THR A 172 -10.94 13.61 4.58
N CYS A 173 -11.75 14.65 4.60
CA CYS A 173 -11.47 15.82 5.43
C CYS A 173 -11.90 15.47 6.86
#